data_AF-A0A662T344-F1
#
_entry.id   AF-A0A662T344-F1
#
_cell.length_a   1.000
_cell.length_b   1.000
_cell.length_c   1.000
_cell.angle_alpha   90.00
_cell.angle_beta   90.00
_cell.angle_gamma   90.00
#
_symmetry.space_group_name_H-M   'P 1'
#
loop_
_entity.id
_entity.type
_entity.pdbx_description
1 polymer ?
#
loop_
_entity_poly.entity_id
_entity_poly.type
_entity_poly.pdbx_seq_one_letter_code
_entity_poly.pdbx_strand_id
1 'polypeptide(L)'
;MFEERYVIEVDGKPETRAESFQEAYCYILGIIEAASSFGWIKVKVVGDDPRTFKLLIKRDRKVVERTIAVKPISQEVSVRG
;
A
#
# COMPACT_ATOMS: atom_id res chain seq x y z
N MET A 1 -10.41 -12.66 -18.10
CA MET A 1 -9.57 -12.91 -16.92
C MET A 1 -8.78 -11.63 -16.72
N PHE A 2 -8.96 -10.94 -15.60
CA PHE A 2 -8.25 -9.69 -15.36
C PHE A 2 -6.85 -10.01 -14.87
N GLU A 3 -5.84 -9.28 -15.36
CA GLU A 3 -4.44 -9.46 -14.97
C GLU A 3 -4.12 -8.50 -13.82
N GLU A 4 -3.60 -9.03 -12.71
CA GLU A 4 -3.10 -8.24 -11.59
C GLU A 4 -1.89 -7.42 -12.05
N ARG A 5 -1.90 -6.11 -11.83
CA ARG A 5 -0.85 -5.18 -12.30
C ARG A 5 -0.08 -4.52 -11.19
N TYR A 6 -0.61 -4.54 -9.96
CA TYR A 6 -0.01 -3.88 -8.82
C TYR A 6 0.06 -4.83 -7.63
N VAL A 7 1.14 -4.72 -6.87
CA VAL A 7 1.28 -5.32 -5.55
C VAL A 7 1.27 -4.21 -4.51
N ILE A 8 0.43 -4.38 -3.49
CA ILE A 8 0.44 -3.54 -2.31
C ILE A 8 1.31 -4.23 -1.26
N GLU A 9 2.36 -3.54 -0.84
CA GLU A 9 3.23 -3.97 0.24
C GLU A 9 2.96 -3.19 1.51
N VAL A 10 2.98 -3.87 2.66
CA VAL A 10 2.96 -3.26 3.99
C VAL A 10 4.24 -3.66 4.72
N ASP A 11 4.98 -2.67 5.20
CA ASP A 11 6.29 -2.83 5.84
C ASP A 11 7.27 -3.69 5.01
N GLY A 12 7.19 -3.56 3.68
CA GLY A 12 8.04 -4.27 2.71
C GLY A 12 7.62 -5.72 2.44
N LYS A 13 6.47 -6.18 2.94
CA LYS A 13 5.91 -7.50 2.65
C LYS A 13 4.71 -7.39 1.71
N PRO A 14 4.58 -8.26 0.70
CA PRO A 14 3.41 -8.27 -0.17
C PRO A 14 2.18 -8.71 0.62
N GLU A 15 1.17 -7.85 0.70
CA GLU A 15 -0.08 -8.15 1.40
C GLU A 15 -1.21 -8.51 0.43
N THR A 16 -1.33 -7.77 -0.67
CA THR A 16 -2.38 -8.02 -1.68
C THR A 16 -1.98 -7.53 -3.06
N ARG A 17 -2.80 -7.83 -4.06
CA ARG A 17 -2.63 -7.44 -5.45
C ARG A 17 -3.88 -6.73 -5.97
N ALA A 18 -3.70 -5.92 -7.01
CA ALA A 18 -4.78 -5.16 -7.64
C ALA A 18 -4.60 -5.13 -9.15
N GLU A 19 -5.72 -5.13 -9.86
CA GLU A 19 -5.80 -5.05 -11.33
C GLU A 19 -5.51 -3.64 -11.83
N SER A 20 -5.81 -2.63 -10.99
CA SER A 20 -5.64 -1.21 -11.32
C SER A 20 -5.09 -0.40 -10.14
N PHE A 21 -4.55 0.78 -10.45
CA PHE A 21 -4.11 1.72 -9.42
C PHE A 21 -5.28 2.23 -8.58
N GLN A 22 -6.45 2.41 -9.18
CA GLN A 22 -7.68 2.83 -8.50
C GLN A 22 -8.08 1.80 -7.43
N GLU A 23 -8.04 0.52 -7.78
CA GLU A 23 -8.32 -0.56 -6.85
C GLU A 23 -7.27 -0.63 -5.73
N ALA A 24 -5.97 -0.52 -6.06
CA ALA A 24 -4.91 -0.44 -5.07
C ALA A 24 -5.13 0.75 -4.11
N TYR A 25 -5.61 1.89 -4.62
CA TYR A 25 -5.92 3.06 -3.84
C TYR A 25 -7.12 2.83 -2.89
N CYS A 26 -8.17 2.15 -3.35
CA CYS A 26 -9.28 1.72 -2.48
C CYS A 26 -8.80 0.85 -1.31
N TYR A 27 -7.85 -0.06 -1.57
CA TYR A 27 -7.25 -0.88 -0.51
C TYR A 27 -6.48 -0.04 0.52
N ILE A 28 -5.69 0.93 0.06
CA ILE A 28 -5.00 1.88 0.96
C ILE A 28 -5.99 2.66 1.81
N LEU A 29 -7.08 3.16 1.22
CA LEU A 29 -8.14 3.85 1.95
C LEU A 29 -8.77 2.95 3.01
N GLY A 30 -8.98 1.66 2.70
CA GLY A 30 -9.45 0.66 3.66
C GLY A 30 -8.49 0.48 4.85
N ILE A 31 -7.18 0.44 4.60
CA ILE A 31 -6.17 0.36 5.68
C ILE A 31 -6.20 1.63 6.54
N ILE A 32 -6.28 2.80 5.92
CA ILE A 32 -6.33 4.09 6.62
C ILE A 32 -7.59 4.17 7.50
N GLU A 33 -8.74 3.76 6.97
CA GLU A 33 -10.02 3.77 7.68
C GLU A 33 -10.03 2.77 8.84
N ALA A 34 -9.51 1.56 8.61
CA ALA A 34 -9.33 0.59 9.70
C ALA A 34 -8.39 1.14 10.78
N ALA A 35 -7.28 1.78 10.39
CA ALA A 35 -6.31 2.36 11.31
C ALA A 35 -6.88 3.56 12.09
N SER A 36 -7.74 4.38 11.47
CA SER A 36 -8.38 5.53 12.11
C SER A 36 -9.33 5.11 13.24
N SER A 37 -9.92 3.91 13.15
CA SER A 37 -10.75 3.34 14.22
C SER A 37 -9.99 3.07 15.54
N PHE A 38 -8.66 2.91 15.47
CA PHE A 38 -7.82 2.66 16.65
C PHE A 38 -7.27 3.94 17.30
N GLY A 39 -7.51 5.13 16.73
CA GLY A 39 -7.07 6.40 17.28
C GLY A 39 -6.60 7.40 16.23
N TRP A 40 -5.60 8.22 16.60
CA TRP A 40 -5.09 9.25 15.69
C TRP A 40 -4.17 8.63 14.65
N ILE A 41 -4.44 8.92 13.37
CA ILE A 41 -3.60 8.57 12.23
C ILE A 41 -3.05 9.83 11.57
N LYS A 42 -1.78 9.79 11.20
CA LYS A 42 -1.17 10.75 10.26
C LYS A 42 -0.60 10.02 9.07
N VAL A 43 -1.10 10.38 7.89
CA VAL A 43 -0.63 9.87 6.61
C VAL A 43 0.33 10.87 6.00
N LYS A 44 1.45 10.40 5.48
CA LYS A 44 2.41 11.18 4.68
C LYS A 44 2.69 10.44 3.39
N VAL A 45 2.65 11.13 2.26
CA VAL A 45 3.23 10.62 1.01
C VAL A 45 4.74 10.80 1.12
N VAL A 46 5.51 9.74 0.90
CA VAL A 46 6.98 9.74 1.02
C VAL A 46 7.71 9.35 -0.24
N GLY A 47 6.99 8.89 -1.27
CA GLY A 47 7.53 8.58 -2.58
C GLY A 47 6.40 8.53 -3.60
N ASP A 48 6.71 8.93 -4.84
CA ASP A 48 5.77 8.95 -5.94
C ASP A 48 5.94 7.76 -6.90
N ASP A 49 7.13 7.14 -6.94
CA ASP A 49 7.42 5.97 -7.76
C ASP A 49 8.37 4.98 -7.03
N PRO A 50 7.86 3.86 -6.48
CA PRO A 50 6.45 3.52 -6.32
C PRO A 50 5.73 4.48 -5.36
N ARG A 51 4.43 4.71 -5.58
CA ARG A 51 3.61 5.54 -4.69
C ARG A 51 3.63 4.94 -3.27
N THR A 52 4.24 5.65 -2.34
CA THR A 52 4.53 5.16 -0.99
C THR A 52 3.98 6.10 0.07
N PHE A 53 3.31 5.51 1.06
CA PHE A 53 2.67 6.20 2.18
C PHE A 53 3.32 5.76 3.49
N LYS A 54 3.60 6.70 4.38
CA LYS A 54 3.90 6.44 5.79
C LYS A 54 2.69 6.78 6.65
N LEU A 55 2.23 5.81 7.42
CA LEU A 55 1.14 5.94 8.37
C LEU A 55 1.74 5.93 9.79
N LEU A 56 1.48 6.98 10.55
CA LEU A 56 1.75 7.03 11.99
C LEU A 56 0.44 6.81 12.74
N ILE A 57 0.33 5.72 13.47
CA ILE A 57 -0.87 5.29 14.19
C ILE A 57 -0.61 5.41 15.68
N LYS A 58 -1.38 6.24 16.39
CA LYS A 58 -1.29 6.38 17.85
C LYS A 58 -2.38 5.57 18.53
N ARG A 59 -1.99 4.50 19.24
CA ARG A 59 -2.86 3.62 20.01
C ARG A 59 -2.34 3.48 21.44
N ASP A 60 -3.20 3.70 22.44
CA ASP A 60 -2.91 3.44 23.87
C ASP A 60 -1.52 3.95 24.35
N ARG A 61 -1.19 5.21 24.00
CA ARG A 61 0.10 5.89 24.26
C ARG A 61 1.32 5.37 23.48
N LYS A 62 1.17 4.37 22.62
CA LYS A 62 2.20 3.92 21.67
C LYS A 62 1.96 4.53 20.30
N VAL A 63 3.04 4.84 19.59
CA VAL A 63 3.02 5.24 18.19
C VAL A 63 3.64 4.11 17.38
N VAL A 64 2.89 3.62 16.39
CA VAL A 64 3.34 2.61 15.45
C VAL A 64 3.48 3.28 14.08
N GLU A 65 4.59 3.02 13.39
CA GLU A 65 4.78 3.42 12.00
C GLU A 65 4.51 2.22 11.08
N ARG A 66 3.80 2.49 9.98
CA ARG A 66 3.59 1.55 8.88
C ARG A 66 3.95 2.20 7.57
N THR A 67 4.64 1.47 6.70
CA THR A 67 4.94 1.90 5.33
C THR A 67 4.10 1.09 4.37
N ILE A 68 3.33 1.76 3.51
CA ILE A 68 2.53 1.12 2.46
C ILE A 68 3.08 1.56 1.12
N ALA A 69 3.40 0.62 0.23
CA ALA A 69 3.88 0.91 -1.11
C ALA A 69 2.98 0.23 -2.15
N VAL A 70 2.67 0.94 -3.24
CA VAL A 70 2.00 0.37 -4.41
C VAL A 70 3.02 0.24 -5.51
N LYS A 71 3.47 -0.99 -5.76
CA LYS A 71 4.46 -1.26 -6.81
C LYS A 71 3.76 -1.86 -8.03
N PRO A 72 4.12 -1.45 -9.25
CA PRO A 72 3.75 -2.23 -10.41
C PRO A 72 4.36 -3.63 -10.26
N ILE A 73 3.57 -4.66 -10.55
CA ILE A 73 4.11 -5.99 -10.77
C ILE A 73 4.84 -5.86 -12.10
N SER A 74 6.16 -5.76 -12.08
CA SER A 74 6.95 -5.85 -13.30
C SER A 74 6.50 -7.12 -14.01
N GLN A 75 5.87 -6.98 -15.18
CA GLN A 75 5.89 -8.06 -16.15
C GLN A 75 7.37 -8.26 -16.43
N GLU A 76 8.01 -9.25 -15.81
CA GLU A 76 9.21 -9.83 -16.40
C GLU A 76 8.74 -10.26 -17.78
N VAL A 77 9.04 -9.40 -18.75
CA VAL A 77 8.89 -9.65 -20.16
C VAL A 77 9.46 -11.04 -20.35
N SER A 78 8.61 -11.98 -20.72
CA SER A 78 9.07 -13.23 -21.31
C SER A 78 9.86 -12.83 -22.55
N VAL A 79 11.16 -12.57 -22.37
CA VAL A 79 12.14 -12.51 -23.44
C VAL A 79 12.36 -13.96 -23.85
N ARG A 80 11.35 -14.54 -24.48
CA ARG A 80 11.51 -15.64 -25.43
C ARG A 80 11.43 -15.00 -26.82
N GLY A 81 12.58 -14.50 -27.25
CA GLY A 81 12.94 -14.32 -28.64
C GLY A 81 14.11 -15.24 -28.92
#